data_AF-X1Q2D9-F1
#
_entry.id   AF-X1Q2D9-F1
#
_cell.length_a   1.000
_cell.length_b   1.000
_cell.length_c   1.000
_cell.angle_alpha   90.00
_cell.angle_beta   90.00
_cell.angle_gamma   90.00
#
_symmetry.space_group_name_H-M   'P 1'
#
loop_
_entity.id
_entity.type
_entity.pdbx_description
1 polymer ?
#
loop_
_entity_poly.entity_id
_entity_poly.type
_entity_poly.pdbx_seq_one_letter_code
_entity_poly.pdbx_strand_id
1 'polypeptide(L)' 'MIATLEGTLEYRGVDSVIINVGGIGFQVHVPGSTLSQLGAIND' A
#
# COMPACT_ATOMS: atom_id res chain seq x y z
N MET A 1 -6.81 -15.02 7.75
CA MET A 1 -5.39 -14.78 7.43
C MET A 1 -5.33 -14.22 6.01
N ILE A 2 -4.77 -13.03 5.82
CA ILE A 2 -4.66 -12.40 4.50
C ILE A 2 -3.24 -12.67 3.99
N ALA A 3 -3.11 -13.29 2.82
CA ALA A 3 -1.82 -13.64 2.24
C ALA A 3 -1.30 -12.59 1.26
N THR A 4 -2.21 -11.91 0.56
CA THR A 4 -1.93 -10.88 -0.45
C THR A 4 -3.04 -9.84 -0.47
N LEU A 5 -2.70 -8.62 -0.91
CA LEU A 5 -3.62 -7.50 -1.14
C LEU A 5 -3.36 -6.95 -2.54
N GLU A 6 -4.43 -6.74 -3.30
CA GLU A 6 -4.39 -6.14 -4.64
C GLU A 6 -5.44 -5.02 -4.68
N GLY A 7 -5.03 -3.84 -5.14
CA GLY A 7 -5.88 -2.65 -5.14
C GLY A 7 -5.09 -1.39 -5.48
N THR A 8 -5.71 -0.23 -5.26
CA THR A 8 -5.11 1.07 -5.58
C THR A 8 -4.32 1.61 -4.39
N LEU A 9 -3.07 2.03 -4.63
CA LEU A 9 -2.28 2.72 -3.63
C LEU A 9 -2.84 4.14 -3.43
N GLU A 10 -3.48 4.40 -2.28
CA GLU A 10 -4.07 5.70 -1.97
C GLU A 10 -3.17 6.59 -1.14
N TYR A 11 -2.28 6.00 -0.35
CA TYR A 11 -1.37 6.74 0.52
C TYR A 11 -0.04 6.01 0.71
N ARG A 12 1.04 6.78 0.76
CA ARG A 12 2.39 6.29 1.04
C ARG A 12 3.00 7.07 2.21
N GLY A 13 3.14 6.40 3.34
CA GLY A 13 3.82 6.89 4.53
C GLY A 13 5.31 6.53 4.53
N VAL A 14 5.95 6.67 5.71
CA VAL A 14 7.38 6.41 5.90
C VAL A 14 7.68 4.91 6.05
N ASP A 15 6.75 4.15 6.63
CA ASP A 15 6.89 2.72 6.96
C ASP A 15 5.66 1.89 6.57
N SER A 16 4.68 2.52 5.94
CA SER A 16 3.38 1.92 5.64
C SER A 16 2.73 2.55 4.42
N VAL A 17 1.78 1.82 3.83
CA VAL A 17 0.95 2.26 2.72
C VAL A 17 -0.52 1.98 3.00
N ILE A 18 -1.41 2.76 2.38
CA ILE A 18 -2.84 2.45 2.35
C ILE A 18 -3.19 1.96 0.96
N ILE A 19 -3.69 0.73 0.90
CA ILE A 19 -4.20 0.11 -0.33
C ILE A 19 -5.72 0.07 -0.22
N ASN A 20 -6.40 0.73 -1.16
CA ASN A 20 -7.85 0.59 -1.30
C ASN A 20 -8.18 -0.68 -2.08
N VAL A 21 -8.86 -1.59 -1.39
CA VAL A 21 -9.40 -2.82 -1.97
C VAL A 21 -10.92 -2.74 -1.89
N GLY A 22 -11.58 -2.48 -3.02
CA GLY A 22 -13.05 -2.47 -3.12
C GLY A 22 -13.76 -1.43 -2.25
N GLY A 23 -13.13 -0.29 -1.97
CA GLY A 23 -13.66 0.77 -1.11
C GLY A 23 -13.19 0.72 0.34
N ILE A 24 -12.33 -0.25 0.71
CA ILE A 24 -11.78 -0.41 2.05
C ILE A 24 -10.28 -0.09 2.02
N GLY A 25 -9.85 0.89 2.81
CA GLY A 25 -8.43 1.23 2.99
C GLY A 25 -7.74 0.29 3.97
N PHE A 26 -6.79 -0.51 3.48
CA PHE A 26 -5.94 -1.37 4.28
C PHE A 26 -4.58 -0.70 4.52
N GLN A 27 -4.26 -0.42 5.78
CA GLN A 27 -2.92 0.00 6.16
C GLN A 27 -1.99 -1.23 6.22
N VAL A 28 -0.97 -1.25 5.36
CA VAL A 28 0.01 -2.33 5.27
C VAL A 28 1.38 -1.78 5.65
N HIS A 29 1.98 -2.35 6.70
CA HIS A 29 3.36 -2.06 7.07
C HIS A 29 4.30 -2.89 6.19
N VAL A 30 5.21 -2.22 5.50
CA VAL A 30 6.16 -2.87 4.59
C VAL A 30 7.57 -2.29 4.81
N PRO A 31 8.63 -3.06 4.55
CA PRO A 31 10.00 -2.54 4.64
C PRO A 31 10.22 -1.32 3.72
N GLY A 32 11.11 -0.41 4.13
CA GLY A 32 11.45 0.78 3.33
C GLY A 32 12.03 0.46 1.94
N SER A 33 12.65 -0.71 1.76
CA SER A 33 13.08 -1.21 0.45
C SER A 33 11.90 -1.47 -0.49
N THR A 34 10.80 -2.01 0.03
CA THR A 34 9.55 -2.21 -0.72
C THR A 34 8.87 -0.88 -1.00
N LEU A 35 8.83 0.06 -0.04
CA LEU A 35 8.28 1.41 -0.28
C LEU A 35 8.98 2.15 -1.41
N SER A 36 10.29 1.94 -1.57
CA SER A 36 11.09 2.57 -2.61
C SER A 36 10.79 2.01 -4.01
N GLN A 37 10.25 0.79 -4.08
CA GLN A 37 9.79 0.16 -5.34
C GLN A 37 8.36 0.56 -5.70
N LEU A 38 7.58 1.07 -4.73
CA LEU A 38 6.24 1.56 -4.98
C LEU A 38 6.30 2.93 -5.67
N GLY A 39 5.49 3.08 -6.72
CA GLY A 39 5.36 4.32 -7.49
C GLY A 39 4.74 5.47 -6.70
N ALA A 40 4.44 6.56 -7.41
CA ALA A 40 3.66 7.66 -6.85
C ALA A 40 2.19 7.24 -6.68
N ILE A 41 1.46 7.95 -5.81
CA ILE A 41 0.02 7.76 -5.64
C ILE A 41 -0.67 8.25 -6.93
N ASN A 42 -1.55 7.41 -7.52
CA ASN A 42 -2.30 7.68 -8.76
C ASN A 42 -1.48 7.71 -10.08
N ASP A 43 -0.49 6.82 -10.25
CA ASP A 43 0.03 6.50 -11.60
C ASP A 43 -0.87 5.47 -12.32
#